data_AF-A0A382TBH2-F1
#
_entry.id   AF-A0A382TBH2-F1
#
_cell.length_a   1.000
_cell.length_b   1.000
_cell.length_c   1.000
_cell.angle_alpha   90.00
_cell.angle_beta   90.00
_cell.angle_gamma   90.00
#
_symmetry.space_group_name_H-M   'P 1'
#
loop_
_entity.id
_entity.type
_entity.pdbx_description
1 polymer ?
#
loop_
_entity_poly.entity_id
_entity_poly.type
_entity_poly.pdbx_seq_one_letter_code
_entity_poly.pdbx_strand_id
1 'polypeptide(L)' 'SSRDPGEVRRLLDSYEVRYVYLGSRERRTYGGENLADFDFFRTSHEWDGVIVYEMVQPTGQNR' A
#
# COMPACT_ATOMS: atom_id res chain seq x y z
N SER A 1 -11.17 -4.91 9.31
CA SER A 1 -10.08 -4.87 8.32
C SER A 1 -9.71 -6.30 7.98
N SER A 2 -9.74 -6.69 6.70
CA SER A 2 -9.24 -8.01 6.30
C SER A 2 -7.71 -7.97 6.41
N ARG A 3 -7.12 -8.95 7.11
CA ARG A 3 -5.67 -9.13 7.22
C ARG A 3 -5.11 -10.03 6.11
N ASP A 4 -5.96 -10.43 5.15
CA ASP A 4 -5.55 -11.27 4.04
C ASP A 4 -4.86 -10.42 2.94
N PRO A 5 -3.57 -10.65 2.64
CA PRO A 5 -2.84 -9.92 1.59
C PRO A 5 -3.47 -10.03 0.20
N GLY A 6 -4.10 -11.16 -0.11
CA GLY A 6 -4.75 -11.39 -1.41
C GLY A 6 -5.98 -10.50 -1.59
N GLU A 7 -6.83 -10.42 -0.57
CA GLU A 7 -8.02 -9.56 -0.59
C GLU A 7 -7.65 -8.07 -0.63
N VAL A 8 -6.63 -7.64 0.13
CA VAL A 8 -6.12 -6.26 0.07
C VAL A 8 -5.63 -5.92 -1.33
N ARG A 9 -4.84 -6.80 -1.95
CA ARG A 9 -4.34 -6.60 -3.32
C ARG A 9 -5.46 -6.53 -4.35
N ARG A 10 -6.43 -7.44 -4.31
CA ARG A 10 -7.58 -7.46 -5.25
C ARG A 10 -8.40 -6.17 -5.15
N LEU A 11 -8.61 -5.68 -3.93
CA LEU A 11 -9.35 -4.44 -3.72
C LEU A 11 -8.60 -3.26 -4.36
N LEU A 12 -7.31 -3.11 -4.08
CA LEU A 12 -6.49 -2.03 -4.64
C LEU A 12 -6.42 -2.09 -6.17
N ASP A 13 -6.31 -3.29 -6.75
CA ASP A 13 -6.32 -3.51 -8.20
C ASP A 13 -7.67 -3.13 -8.81
N SER A 14 -8.79 -3.48 -8.16
CA SER A 14 -10.15 -3.13 -8.63
C SER A 14 -10.42 -1.62 -8.70
N TYR A 15 -9.68 -0.83 -7.92
CA TYR A 15 -9.72 0.62 -7.93
C TYR A 15 -8.56 1.25 -8.72
N GLU A 16 -7.77 0.44 -9.43
CA GLU A 16 -6.61 0.87 -10.21
C GLU A 16 -5.63 1.73 -9.38
N VAL A 17 -5.50 1.43 -8.09
CA VAL A 17 -4.67 2.20 -7.17
C VAL A 17 -3.21 2.04 -7.56
N ARG A 18 -2.53 3.17 -7.76
CA ARG A 18 -1.08 3.21 -8.02
C ARG A 18 -0.27 3.57 -6.78
N TYR A 19 -0.82 4.44 -5.93
CA TYR A 19 -0.15 4.97 -4.74
C TYR A 19 -1.06 4.91 -3.52
N VAL A 20 -0.49 4.54 -2.37
CA VAL A 20 -1.13 4.55 -1.06
C VAL A 20 -0.34 5.46 -0.13
N TYR A 21 -1.05 6.38 0.53
CA TYR A 21 -0.48 7.32 1.49
C TYR A 21 -0.75 6.84 2.92
N LEU A 22 0.27 6.93 3.77
CA LEU A 22 0.15 6.66 5.19
C LEU A 22 0.76 7.81 6.00
N GLY A 23 -0.11 8.61 6.61
CA GLY A 23 0.26 9.74 7.45
C GLY A 23 0.48 9.40 8.92
N SER A 24 1.11 10.33 9.64
CA SER A 24 1.40 10.22 11.07
C SER A 24 0.14 10.08 11.95
N ARG A 25 -0.98 10.68 11.55
CA ARG A 25 -2.26 10.59 12.26
C ARG A 25 -2.88 9.19 12.12
N GLU A 26 -2.84 8.63 10.93
CA GLU A 26 -3.37 7.29 10.62
C GLU A 26 -2.54 6.21 11.31
N ARG A 27 -1.22 6.34 11.34
CA ARG A 27 -0.33 5.42 12.09
C ARG A 27 -0.65 5.39 13.58
N ARG A 28 -0.98 6.54 14.18
CA ARG A 28 -1.36 6.64 15.60
C ARG A 28 -2.77 6.12 15.86
N THR A 29 -3.71 6.34 14.95
CA THR A 29 -5.12 6.02 15.15
C THR A 29 -5.43 4.55 14.87
N TYR A 30 -4.87 4.01 13.80
CA TYR A 30 -5.24 2.68 13.28
C TYR A 30 -4.15 1.63 13.49
N GLY A 31 -2.98 2.02 14.00
CA GLY A 31 -1.81 1.16 14.07
C GLY A 31 -1.18 1.04 12.68
N GLY A 32 -0.04 1.72 12.51
CA GLY A 32 0.75 1.60 11.29
C GLY A 32 1.65 0.38 11.32
N GLU A 33 1.08 -0.83 11.48
CA GLU A 33 1.79 -2.02 10.99
C GLU A 33 2.13 -1.72 9.53
N ASN A 34 3.42 -1.85 9.22
CA ASN A 34 4.00 -1.18 8.07
C ASN A 34 3.35 -1.77 6.82
N LEU A 35 2.73 -0.96 5.95
CA LEU A 35 2.20 -1.48 4.68
C LEU A 35 3.33 -2.13 3.84
N ALA A 36 4.60 -1.85 4.19
CA ALA A 36 5.76 -2.60 3.71
C ALA A 36 5.75 -4.11 4.00
N ASP A 37 4.92 -4.61 4.93
CA ASP A 37 4.79 -6.05 5.20
C ASP A 37 4.08 -6.79 4.04
N PHE A 38 3.43 -6.06 3.14
CA PHE A 38 2.92 -6.62 1.90
C PHE A 38 3.98 -6.58 0.80
N ASP A 39 4.33 -7.75 0.23
CA ASP A 39 5.32 -7.88 -0.85
C ASP A 39 4.98 -7.13 -2.14
N PHE A 40 3.75 -6.60 -2.27
CA PHE A 40 3.28 -5.84 -3.42
C PHE A 40 3.33 -4.32 -3.22
N PHE A 41 3.85 -3.84 -2.08
CA PHE A 41 4.14 -2.43 -1.87
C PHE A 41 5.64 -2.15 -1.92
N ARG A 42 6.00 -1.05 -2.57
CA ARG A 42 7.35 -0.47 -2.50
C ARG A 42 7.25 0.93 -1.93
N THR A 43 8.07 1.28 -0.95
CA THR A 43 8.22 2.67 -0.52
C THR A 43 8.73 3.51 -1.68
N SER A 44 7.89 4.43 -2.18
CA SER A 44 8.23 5.37 -3.25
C SER A 44 8.83 6.65 -2.68
N HIS A 45 8.29 7.11 -1.55
CA HIS A 45 8.78 8.30 -0.88
C HIS A 45 8.43 8.30 0.61
N GLU A 46 9.25 8.99 1.40
CA GLU A 46 9.02 9.24 2.82
C GLU A 46 9.41 10.67 3.18
N TRP A 47 8.51 11.43 3.83
CA TRP A 47 8.79 12.76 4.37
C TRP A 47 8.01 13.00 5.66
N ASP A 48 8.61 13.64 6.67
CA ASP A 48 7.92 14.16 7.87
C ASP A 48 6.83 13.24 8.48
N GLY A 49 7.10 11.93 8.57
CA GLY A 49 6.17 10.94 9.12
C GLY A 49 5.04 10.49 8.17
N VAL A 50 5.11 10.87 6.90
CA VAL A 50 4.32 10.37 5.78
C VAL A 50 5.14 9.34 5.00
N ILE A 51 4.53 8.21 4.68
CA ILE A 51 5.10 7.22 3.77
C ILE A 51 4.15 7.04 2.58
N VAL A 52 4.69 7.09 1.36
CA VAL A 52 3.98 6.81 0.13
C VAL A 52 4.45 5.46 -0.41
N TYR A 53 3.53 4.51 -0.51
CA TYR A 53 3.76 3.20 -1.11
C TYR A 53 3.26 3.20 -2.55
N GLU A 54 4.07 2.71 -3.47
CA GLU A 54 3.69 2.40 -4.83
C GLU A 54 3.33 0.93 -4.94
N MET A 55 2.24 0.63 -5.62
CA MET A 55 1.87 -0.73 -5.98
C MET A 55 2.90 -1.28 -6.96
N VAL A 56 3.58 -2.37 -6.59
CA VAL A 56 4.46 -3.10 -7.49
C VAL A 56 3.57 -3.83 -8.48
N GLN A 57 3.49 -3.30 -9.70
CA GLN A 57 2.81 -4.02 -10.77
C GLN A 57 3.52 -5.36 -10.95
N PRO A 58 2.80 -6.50 -10.96
CA PRO A 58 3.38 -7.71 -11.50
C PRO A 58 3.71 -7.38 -12.96
N THR A 59 4.98 -7.43 -13.33
CA THR A 59 5.40 -7.28 -14.72
C THR A 59 4.61 -8.29 -15.57
N GLY A 60 3.56 -7.82 -16.24
CA GLY A 60 2.76 -8.62 -17.16
C GLY A 60 1.25 -8.48 -16.99
N GLN A 61 0.66 -7.44 -17.60
CA GLN A 61 -0.17 -7.65 -18.78
C GLN A 61 -0.38 -6.32 -19.50
N ASN A 62 0.55 -6.00 -20.41
CA ASN A 62 0.16 -5.28 -21.61
C ASN A 62 -0.72 -6.26 -22.39
N ARG A 63 -2.03 -5.99 -22.47
CA ARG A 63 -2.92 -6.67 -23.40
C ARG A 63 -3.74 -5.64 -24.14
#